data_AF-A0AAU1PXN0-F1
#
_entry.id   AF-A0AAU1PXN0-F1
#
_cell.length_a   1.000
_cell.length_b   1.000
_cell.length_c   1.000
_cell.angle_alpha   90.00
_cell.angle_beta   90.00
_cell.angle_gamma   90.00
#
_symmetry.space_group_name_H-M   'P 1'
#
loop_
_entity.id
_entity.type
_entity.pdbx_description
1 polymer ?
#
loop_
_entity_poly.entity_id
_entity_poly.type
_entity_poly.pdbx_seq_one_letter_code
_entity_poly.pdbx_strand_id
1 'polypeptide(L)'
;MTDGDEGIAVLKEGYVGASAITEGHRRCSRCGCRLSCYNSDSRCGGCQRVPAVLPTRQPRVLPEVWANVGVQAALAARDFGRLCALVRETSGLRQDDMATLTGLSQPFLSMLETGARRLTNIDKIIILLDGLGAPVELTGPMLRPLATAPGDE
;
A
#
# COMPACT_ATOMS: atom_id res chain seq x y z
N MET A 1 -50.20 -14.71 20.76
CA MET A 1 -50.62 -14.55 19.36
C MET A 1 -49.60 -13.61 18.73
N THR A 2 -48.41 -14.11 18.40
CA THR A 2 -48.06 -14.74 17.09
C THR A 2 -48.54 -13.88 15.95
N ASP A 3 -47.62 -13.14 15.32
CA ASP A 3 -47.00 -13.42 14.03
C ASP A 3 -45.79 -12.47 13.94
N GLY A 4 -44.59 -12.86 13.51
CA GLY A 4 -44.26 -13.79 12.44
C GLY A 4 -43.45 -12.99 11.42
N ASP A 5 -42.21 -13.43 11.20
CA ASP A 5 -41.32 -13.19 10.06
C ASP A 5 -41.46 -11.92 9.21
N GLU A 6 -40.36 -11.19 9.01
CA GLU A 6 -39.77 -11.08 7.67
C GLU A 6 -38.35 -10.47 7.67
N GLY A 7 -37.38 -11.28 7.20
CA GLY A 7 -36.40 -10.80 6.22
C GLY A 7 -35.07 -10.24 6.74
N ILE A 8 -34.11 -11.15 7.00
CA ILE A 8 -32.69 -10.83 6.83
C ILE A 8 -32.42 -10.63 5.34
N ALA A 9 -32.22 -9.37 4.92
CA ALA A 9 -31.70 -9.06 3.59
C ALA A 9 -30.17 -9.21 3.58
N VAL A 10 -29.72 -10.39 3.17
CA VAL A 10 -28.35 -10.67 2.76
C VAL A 10 -28.09 -10.03 1.38
N LEU A 11 -27.06 -9.18 1.34
CA LEU A 11 -26.13 -8.90 0.25
C LEU A 11 -26.68 -8.86 -1.19
N LYS A 12 -26.62 -7.66 -1.80
CA LYS A 12 -26.33 -7.53 -3.23
C LYS A 12 -25.28 -6.45 -3.48
N GLU A 13 -24.20 -6.90 -4.10
CA GLU A 13 -23.26 -6.18 -4.95
C GLU A 13 -23.64 -4.75 -5.33
N GLY A 14 -22.71 -3.83 -5.05
CA GLY A 14 -22.77 -2.48 -5.60
C GLY A 14 -21.73 -1.54 -5.01
N TYR A 15 -20.46 -1.95 -4.90
CA TYR A 15 -19.38 -0.96 -4.72
C TYR A 15 -19.13 -0.28 -6.07
N VAL A 16 -20.11 0.52 -6.48
CA VAL A 16 -19.96 1.50 -7.56
C VAL A 16 -18.84 2.42 -7.12
N GLY A 17 -17.77 2.45 -7.93
CA GLY A 17 -16.53 3.13 -7.63
C GLY A 17 -16.78 4.51 -7.06
N ALA A 18 -16.13 4.80 -5.94
CA ALA A 18 -16.10 6.12 -5.33
C ALA A 18 -15.72 7.14 -6.41
N SER A 19 -16.73 7.85 -6.91
CA SER A 19 -16.56 9.04 -7.71
C SER A 19 -15.63 9.97 -6.97
N ALA A 20 -14.52 10.27 -7.63
CA ALA A 20 -13.45 11.07 -7.13
C ALA A 20 -13.96 12.45 -6.69
N ILE A 21 -14.15 12.64 -5.37
CA ILE A 21 -13.87 13.93 -4.77
C ILE A 21 -12.35 14.06 -4.86
N THR A 22 -11.86 14.60 -5.98
CA THR A 22 -10.48 15.08 -6.07
C THR A 22 -10.39 16.34 -5.23
N GLU A 23 -10.49 16.20 -3.91
CA GLU A 23 -9.97 17.19 -2.99
C GLU A 23 -8.49 17.31 -3.36
N GLY A 24 -8.12 18.44 -3.95
CA GLY A 24 -6.78 18.77 -4.41
C GLY A 24 -5.84 18.85 -3.22
N HIS A 25 -5.47 17.68 -2.69
CA HIS A 25 -4.65 17.58 -1.52
C HIS A 25 -3.30 18.18 -1.83
N ARG A 26 -2.97 19.29 -1.15
CA ARG A 26 -1.70 19.96 -1.32
C ARG A 26 -0.57 18.96 -1.08
N ARG A 27 0.41 18.94 -1.99
CA ARG A 27 1.57 18.05 -1.92
C ARG A 27 2.81 18.83 -1.55
N CYS A 28 3.73 18.18 -0.84
CA CYS A 28 5.02 18.77 -0.54
C CYS A 28 5.79 19.02 -1.85
N SER A 29 6.22 20.26 -2.06
CA SER A 29 7.04 20.67 -3.21
C SER A 29 8.39 19.95 -3.33
N ARG A 30 8.83 19.30 -2.25
CA ARG A 30 10.10 18.56 -2.19
C ARG A 30 9.88 17.05 -2.35
N CYS A 31 9.25 16.39 -1.38
CA CYS A 31 9.08 14.93 -1.41
C CYS A 31 7.77 14.42 -2.04
N GLY A 32 6.84 15.30 -2.44
CA GLY A 32 5.58 14.91 -3.09
C GLY A 32 4.51 14.31 -2.17
N CYS A 33 4.80 14.07 -0.88
CA CYS A 33 3.83 13.51 0.06
C CYS A 33 2.66 14.49 0.29
N ARG A 34 1.47 13.96 0.61
CA ARG A 34 0.33 14.79 1.00
C ARG A 34 0.63 15.63 2.23
N LEU A 35 0.34 16.92 2.15
CA LEU A 35 0.40 17.85 3.27
C LEU A 35 -0.87 17.73 4.10
N SER A 36 -0.70 17.80 5.42
CA SER A 36 -1.83 17.91 6.34
C SER A 36 -2.58 19.22 6.08
N CYS A 37 -3.90 19.23 6.30
CA CYS A 37 -4.71 20.45 6.26
C CYS A 37 -4.20 21.52 7.23
N TYR A 38 -3.64 21.12 8.38
CA TYR A 38 -3.05 22.01 9.37
C TYR A 38 -1.65 22.53 8.99
N ASN A 39 -1.05 22.01 7.92
CA ASN A 39 0.25 22.47 7.43
C ASN A 39 0.04 23.53 6.35
N SER A 40 0.27 24.80 6.68
CA SER A 40 0.13 25.92 5.73
C SER A 40 1.31 26.05 4.76
N ASP A 41 2.47 25.48 5.06
CA ASP A 41 3.68 25.56 4.23
C ASP A 41 3.57 24.78 2.90
N SER A 42 4.50 25.06 1.98
CA SER A 42 4.70 24.29 0.75
C SER A 42 5.54 23.01 0.95
N ARG A 43 6.00 22.74 2.18
CA ARG A 43 6.85 21.58 2.54
C ARG A 43 6.31 20.87 3.77
N CYS A 44 6.41 19.55 3.81
CA CYS A 44 6.01 18.77 4.99
C CYS A 44 6.98 19.03 6.17
N GLY A 45 6.54 18.83 7.41
CA GLY A 45 7.39 19.10 8.59
C GLY A 45 8.72 18.33 8.61
N GLY A 46 8.81 17.17 7.93
CA GLY A 46 10.07 16.48 7.71
C GLY A 46 10.98 17.23 6.73
N CYS A 47 10.45 17.64 5.58
CA CYS A 47 11.21 18.40 4.57
C CYS A 47 11.56 19.82 5.01
N GLN A 48 10.79 20.43 5.93
CA GLN A 48 11.13 21.74 6.49
C GLN A 48 12.40 21.71 7.33
N ARG A 49 12.65 20.60 8.04
CA ARG A 49 13.84 20.42 8.91
C ARG A 49 15.11 20.07 8.14
N VAL A 50 15.00 19.72 6.86
CA VAL A 50 16.12 19.29 6.04
C VAL A 50 16.55 20.43 5.11
N PRO A 51 17.86 20.75 5.03
CA PRO A 51 18.36 21.75 4.09
C PRO A 51 17.92 21.49 2.65
N ALA A 52 17.50 22.55 1.95
CA ALA A 52 17.01 22.45 0.57
C ALA A 52 18.06 21.93 -0.44
N VAL A 53 19.35 22.12 -0.12
CA VAL A 53 20.48 21.62 -0.92
C VAL A 53 20.59 20.10 -0.94
N LEU A 54 20.01 19.41 0.05
CA LEU A 54 20.05 17.95 0.08
C LEU A 54 19.03 17.39 -0.91
N PRO A 55 19.35 16.28 -1.59
CA PRO A 55 18.43 15.65 -2.52
C PRO A 55 17.15 15.17 -1.80
N THR A 56 16.07 15.07 -2.57
CA THR A 56 14.83 14.47 -2.11
C THR A 56 15.07 12.99 -1.81
N ARG A 57 14.76 12.56 -0.58
CA ARG A 57 14.76 11.14 -0.26
C ARG A 57 13.53 10.54 -0.92
N GLN A 58 13.71 9.83 -2.03
CA GLN A 58 12.66 9.03 -2.61
C GLN A 58 12.33 7.89 -1.64
N PRO A 59 11.05 7.66 -1.33
CA PRO A 59 10.67 6.50 -0.55
C PRO A 59 11.08 5.25 -1.32
N ARG A 60 11.75 4.32 -0.64
CA ARG A 60 12.15 3.04 -1.20
C ARG A 60 12.18 2.01 -0.09
N VAL A 61 11.80 0.78 -0.40
CA VAL A 61 11.99 -0.37 0.48
C VAL A 61 13.42 -0.87 0.26
N LEU A 62 14.19 -1.01 1.34
CA LEU A 62 15.55 -1.53 1.25
C LEU A 62 15.52 -3.07 1.13
N PRO A 63 16.47 -3.69 0.39
CA PRO A 63 16.52 -5.15 0.25
C PRO A 63 16.54 -5.91 1.59
N GLU A 64 17.20 -5.33 2.60
CA GLU A 64 17.32 -5.89 3.97
C GLU A 64 15.96 -6.12 4.65
N VAL A 65 14.93 -5.34 4.28
CA VAL A 65 13.57 -5.49 4.82
C VAL A 65 13.00 -6.87 4.47
N TRP A 66 13.33 -7.39 3.29
CA TRP A 66 12.87 -8.70 2.83
C TRP A 66 13.59 -9.88 3.50
N ALA A 67 14.73 -9.62 4.16
CA ALA A 67 15.40 -10.60 5.00
C ALA A 67 14.78 -10.71 6.41
N ASN A 68 13.88 -9.80 6.78
CA ASN A 68 13.22 -9.83 8.07
C ASN A 68 12.28 -11.05 8.18
N VAL A 69 12.47 -11.86 9.23
CA VAL A 69 11.69 -13.09 9.47
C VAL A 69 10.20 -12.81 9.56
N GLY A 70 9.80 -11.69 10.18
CA GLY A 70 8.39 -11.30 10.26
C GLY A 70 7.79 -10.95 8.90
N VAL A 71 8.55 -10.25 8.05
CA VAL A 71 8.14 -9.92 6.67
C VAL A 71 7.95 -11.19 5.84
N GLN A 72 8.89 -12.14 5.94
CA GLN A 72 8.81 -13.43 5.26
C GLN A 72 7.63 -14.28 5.77
N ALA A 73 7.42 -14.33 7.08
CA ALA A 73 6.30 -15.05 7.67
C ALA A 73 4.94 -14.47 7.22
N ALA A 74 4.81 -13.14 7.21
CA ALA A 74 3.60 -12.47 6.73
C ALA A 74 3.36 -12.75 5.24
N LEU A 75 4.41 -12.74 4.43
CA LEU A 75 4.34 -13.07 3.02
C LEU A 75 3.91 -14.52 2.79
N ALA A 76 4.50 -15.47 3.52
CA ALA A 76 4.15 -16.90 3.45
C ALA A 76 2.68 -17.16 3.89
N ALA A 77 2.22 -16.46 4.92
CA ALA A 77 0.83 -16.51 5.39
C ALA A 77 -0.16 -15.75 4.47
N ARG A 78 0.33 -15.03 3.45
CA ARG A 78 -0.46 -14.10 2.61
C ARG A 78 -1.21 -13.05 3.42
N ASP A 79 -0.62 -12.64 4.54
CA ASP A 79 -1.12 -11.54 5.35
C ASP A 79 -0.54 -10.22 4.85
N PHE A 80 -1.17 -9.68 3.81
CA PHE A 80 -0.72 -8.43 3.18
C PHE A 80 -0.90 -7.20 4.08
N GLY A 81 -1.80 -7.26 5.06
CA GLY A 81 -1.94 -6.22 6.08
C GLY A 81 -0.73 -6.16 6.99
N ARG A 82 -0.37 -7.32 7.56
CA ARG A 82 0.82 -7.45 8.39
C ARG A 82 2.10 -7.19 7.61
N LEU A 83 2.18 -7.64 6.36
CA LEU A 83 3.29 -7.35 5.47
C LEU A 83 3.50 -5.85 5.28
N CYS A 84 2.45 -5.11 4.93
CA CYS A 84 2.53 -3.65 4.72
C CYS A 84 3.00 -2.93 6.00
N ALA A 85 2.45 -3.30 7.16
CA ALA A 85 2.84 -2.72 8.44
C ALA A 85 4.32 -2.96 8.74
N LEU A 86 4.80 -4.20 8.59
CA LEU A 86 6.21 -4.56 8.86
C LEU A 86 7.19 -3.90 7.89
N VAL A 87 6.86 -3.87 6.60
CA VAL A 87 7.68 -3.19 5.59
C VAL A 87 7.77 -1.70 5.90
N ARG A 88 6.65 -1.07 6.29
CA ARG A 88 6.56 0.34 6.64
C ARG A 88 7.43 0.66 7.87
N GLU A 89 7.30 -0.13 8.93
CA GLU A 89 8.05 0.04 10.17
C GLU A 89 9.55 -0.16 9.97
N THR A 90 9.95 -1.24 9.27
CA THR A 90 11.37 -1.57 9.05
C THR A 90 12.05 -0.57 8.11
N SER A 91 11.31 -0.03 7.13
CA SER A 91 11.84 0.95 6.17
C SER A 91 11.74 2.40 6.66
N GLY A 92 11.04 2.65 7.78
CA GLY A 92 10.72 4.01 8.25
C GLY A 92 9.83 4.79 7.28
N LEU A 93 8.99 4.09 6.50
CA LEU A 93 8.09 4.70 5.52
C LEU A 93 6.82 5.23 6.19
N ARG A 94 6.23 6.27 5.61
CA ARG A 94 4.88 6.72 5.96
C ARG A 94 3.86 5.94 5.11
N GLN A 95 2.61 5.93 5.52
CA GLN A 95 1.55 5.30 4.73
C GLN A 95 1.35 5.99 3.37
N ASP A 96 1.56 7.31 3.30
CA ASP A 96 1.59 8.08 2.04
C ASP A 96 2.75 7.66 1.12
N ASP A 97 3.88 7.25 1.70
CA ASP A 97 5.03 6.77 0.94
C ASP A 97 4.71 5.40 0.32
N MET A 98 4.08 4.51 1.10
CA MET A 98 3.57 3.22 0.60
C MET A 98 2.52 3.41 -0.49
N ALA A 99 1.62 4.40 -0.35
CA ALA A 99 0.64 4.75 -1.37
C ALA A 99 1.30 5.22 -2.68
N THR A 100 2.37 6.01 -2.56
CA THR A 100 3.14 6.50 -3.71
C THR A 100 3.90 5.36 -4.39
N LEU A 101 4.50 4.45 -3.61
CA LEU A 101 5.24 3.29 -4.11
C LEU A 101 4.33 2.28 -4.83
N THR A 102 3.14 2.03 -4.28
CA THR A 102 2.26 0.95 -4.74
C THR A 102 1.14 1.40 -5.66
N GLY A 103 0.90 2.72 -5.78
CA GLY A 103 -0.26 3.26 -6.47
C GLY A 103 -1.60 2.99 -5.76
N LEU A 104 -1.58 2.31 -4.60
CA LEU A 104 -2.78 2.09 -3.79
C LEU A 104 -3.11 3.35 -2.99
N SER A 105 -4.40 3.55 -2.70
CA SER A 105 -4.81 4.72 -1.91
C SER A 105 -4.43 4.57 -0.44
N GLN A 106 -4.09 5.68 0.21
CA GLN A 106 -3.79 5.70 1.65
C GLN A 106 -4.93 5.10 2.51
N PRO A 107 -6.23 5.39 2.28
CA PRO A 107 -7.31 4.76 3.05
C PRO A 107 -7.38 3.25 2.83
N PHE A 108 -7.08 2.78 1.61
CA PHE A 108 -7.03 1.35 1.31
C PHE A 108 -5.91 0.66 2.09
N LEU A 109 -4.71 1.24 2.10
CA LEU A 109 -3.58 0.75 2.89
C LEU A 109 -3.89 0.76 4.39
N SER A 110 -4.59 1.79 4.88
CA SER A 110 -5.03 1.84 6.27
C SER A 110 -5.99 0.72 6.63
N MET A 111 -7.00 0.47 5.80
CA MET A 111 -7.94 -0.64 6.04
C MET A 111 -7.24 -2.00 5.92
N LEU A 112 -6.21 -2.09 5.07
CA LEU A 112 -5.41 -3.30 4.92
C LEU A 112 -4.56 -3.55 6.18
N GLU A 113 -3.84 -2.53 6.69
CA GLU A 113 -3.01 -2.61 7.90
C GLU A 113 -3.83 -2.92 9.16
N THR A 114 -5.07 -2.39 9.27
CA THR A 114 -5.95 -2.66 10.43
C THR A 114 -6.73 -3.97 10.32
N GLY A 115 -6.64 -4.68 9.18
CA GLY A 115 -7.42 -5.89 8.91
C GLY A 115 -8.90 -5.63 8.58
N ALA A 116 -9.34 -4.36 8.51
CA ALA A 116 -10.69 -3.99 8.09
C ALA A 116 -10.99 -4.39 6.63
N ARG A 117 -9.95 -4.57 5.80
CA ARG A 117 -10.06 -5.08 4.43
C ARG A 117 -8.98 -6.10 4.13
N ARG A 118 -9.37 -7.20 3.47
CA ARG A 118 -8.44 -8.22 2.97
C ARG A 118 -8.12 -7.97 1.50
N LEU A 119 -6.85 -8.14 1.13
CA LEU A 119 -6.39 -8.08 -0.26
C LEU A 119 -6.47 -9.46 -0.88
N THR A 120 -7.54 -9.73 -1.64
CA THR A 120 -7.80 -11.05 -2.26
C THR A 120 -7.65 -11.07 -3.77
N ASN A 121 -7.67 -9.90 -4.42
CA ASN A 121 -7.49 -9.78 -5.87
C ASN A 121 -6.00 -9.91 -6.22
N ILE A 122 -5.67 -10.89 -7.07
CA ILE A 122 -4.30 -11.21 -7.47
C ILE A 122 -3.62 -10.04 -8.18
N ASP A 123 -4.29 -9.33 -9.08
CA ASP A 123 -3.72 -8.17 -9.78
C ASP A 123 -3.29 -7.08 -8.80
N LYS A 124 -4.11 -6.82 -7.77
CA LYS A 124 -3.76 -5.85 -6.73
C LYS A 124 -2.63 -6.33 -5.83
N ILE A 125 -2.52 -7.64 -5.61
CA ILE A 125 -1.38 -8.22 -4.89
C ILE A 125 -0.11 -8.03 -5.70
N ILE A 126 -0.15 -8.26 -7.02
CA ILE A 126 0.99 -8.04 -7.92
C ILE A 126 1.39 -6.56 -7.90
N ILE A 127 0.44 -5.63 -8.06
CA ILE A 127 0.68 -4.18 -7.99
C ILE A 127 1.32 -3.78 -6.65
N LEU A 128 0.81 -4.32 -5.53
CA LEU A 128 1.37 -4.06 -4.21
C LEU A 128 2.82 -4.54 -4.13
N LEU A 129 3.07 -5.81 -4.46
CA LEU A 129 4.40 -6.41 -4.33
C LEU A 129 5.41 -5.78 -5.29
N ASP A 130 4.97 -5.42 -6.50
CA ASP A 130 5.82 -4.75 -7.49
C ASP A 130 6.18 -3.32 -7.06
N GLY A 131 5.20 -2.55 -6.58
CA GLY A 131 5.46 -1.21 -6.05
C GLY A 131 6.36 -1.19 -4.82
N LEU A 132 6.33 -2.25 -4.01
CA LEU A 132 7.26 -2.41 -2.89
C LEU A 132 8.65 -2.94 -3.30
N GLY A 133 8.83 -3.35 -4.56
CA GLY A 133 10.08 -3.95 -5.03
C GLY A 133 10.35 -5.31 -4.38
N ALA A 134 9.31 -6.12 -4.19
CA ALA A 134 9.42 -7.44 -3.59
C ALA A 134 10.26 -8.37 -4.50
N PRO A 135 11.28 -9.06 -3.96
CA PRO A 135 12.08 -10.01 -4.73
C PRO A 135 11.23 -11.17 -5.26
N VAL A 136 11.48 -11.54 -6.51
CA VAL A 136 10.73 -12.60 -7.20
C VAL A 136 10.92 -13.96 -6.54
N GLU A 137 12.07 -14.16 -5.90
CA GLU A 137 12.45 -15.39 -5.22
C GLU A 137 11.57 -15.65 -3.98
N LEU A 138 11.13 -14.57 -3.30
CA LEU A 138 10.26 -14.66 -2.13
C LEU A 138 8.77 -14.68 -2.50
N THR A 139 8.42 -14.13 -3.66
CA THR A 139 7.04 -14.05 -4.13
C THR A 139 6.65 -15.24 -5.01
N GLY A 140 7.63 -15.94 -5.58
CA GLY A 140 7.53 -17.22 -6.29
C GLY A 140 6.61 -17.21 -7.53
N PRO A 141 6.53 -18.34 -8.26
CA PRO A 141 5.54 -18.54 -9.32
C PRO A 141 4.09 -18.58 -8.78
N MET A 142 3.92 -18.57 -7.46
CA MET A 142 2.63 -18.59 -6.77
C MET A 142 1.82 -17.28 -6.89
N LEU A 143 2.45 -16.17 -7.27
CA LEU A 143 1.79 -14.85 -7.39
C LEU A 143 2.10 -14.12 -8.69
N ARG A 144 3.19 -14.45 -9.37
CA ARG A 144 3.55 -13.89 -10.68
C ARG A 144 3.62 -15.05 -11.67
N PRO A 145 2.96 -14.98 -12.84
CA PRO A 145 3.29 -15.88 -13.93
C PRO A 145 4.79 -15.75 -14.17
N LEU A 146 5.50 -16.87 -14.25
CA LEU A 146 6.85 -16.87 -14.82
C LEU A 146 6.68 -16.20 -16.19
N ALA A 147 7.17 -14.97 -16.33
CA ALA A 147 7.34 -14.39 -17.65
C ALA A 147 8.25 -15.38 -18.37
N THR A 148 7.66 -16.20 -19.25
CA THR A 148 8.41 -17.06 -20.14
C THR A 148 9.39 -16.14 -20.85
N ALA A 149 10.67 -16.33 -20.55
CA ALA A 149 11.74 -15.65 -21.26
C ALA A 149 11.46 -15.79 -22.76
N PRO A 150 11.44 -14.70 -23.55
CA PRO A 150 11.43 -14.85 -25.00
C PRO A 150 12.70 -15.65 -25.33
N GLY A 151 12.49 -16.81 -25.95
CA GLY A 151 13.53 -17.79 -26.19
C GLY A 151 14.73 -17.18 -26.89
N ASP A 152 15.90 -17.64 -26.45
CA ASP A 152 17.10 -17.67 -27.27
C ASP A 152 16.77 -18.28 -28.65
N GLU A 153 17.00 -17.51 -29.71
CA GLU A 153 17.27 -18.02 -31.06
C GLU A 153 18.58 -17.40 -31.55
#